data_AF-A0A2G0E7A0-F1
#
_entry.id   AF-A0A2G0E7A0-F1
#
_cell.length_a   1.000
_cell.length_b   1.000
_cell.length_c   1.000
_cell.angle_alpha   90.00
_cell.angle_beta   90.00
_cell.angle_gamma   90.00
#
_symmetry.space_group_name_H-M   'P 1'
#
loop_
_entity.id
_entity.type
_entity.pdbx_description
1 polymer ?
#
loop_
_entity_poly.entity_id
_entity_poly.type
_entity_poly.pdbx_seq_one_letter_code
_entity_poly.pdbx_strand_id
1 'polypeptide(L)'
;MELSLDLDSLLVYKALSAETRLIILDKLAQKPQTSSELAQQMNLSKAIISRHLKVLEEASLISLLELSEVEEDNRKKIYSLSVDKIEIHFPQQIYLPYKKKSHEIALGYFSDFSVQPSCGLASPEKVIGKMDDLRSFVSNERVDASLLWFSDGYVEYIFPNPLEASDQPELLDISLELSSKFPVSNNNWPSDISFYINDVKVGTWTAKGNYSDVRGRLTPDWWDSRFSQYGMLKHLRINTKDTGIDGEQLSIINLSDLKLQHS
;
A
#
# COMPACT_ATOMS: atom_id res chain seq x y z
N MET A 1 -2.26 -10.13 -18.37
CA MET A 1 -3.35 -10.48 -19.29
C MET A 1 -4.66 -10.02 -18.69
N GLU A 2 -5.49 -9.35 -19.46
CA GLU A 2 -6.81 -8.87 -19.04
C GLU A 2 -7.88 -9.73 -19.72
N LEU A 3 -8.87 -10.19 -18.96
CA LEU A 3 -9.96 -11.04 -19.40
C LEU A 3 -11.30 -10.41 -19.05
N SER A 4 -12.34 -10.72 -19.82
CA SER A 4 -13.72 -10.29 -19.59
C SER A 4 -14.67 -11.48 -19.67
N LEU A 5 -15.96 -11.30 -19.37
CA LEU A 5 -16.97 -12.36 -19.52
C LEU A 5 -17.41 -12.57 -20.98
N ASP A 6 -16.45 -12.79 -21.88
CA ASP A 6 -16.64 -13.04 -23.31
C ASP A 6 -16.11 -14.40 -23.76
N LEU A 7 -16.39 -14.75 -25.02
CA LEU A 7 -15.99 -16.04 -25.61
C LEU A 7 -14.48 -16.13 -25.85
N ASP A 8 -13.78 -15.01 -26.02
CA ASP A 8 -12.34 -14.99 -26.22
C ASP A 8 -11.62 -15.38 -24.91
N SER A 9 -12.10 -14.83 -23.79
CA SER A 9 -11.61 -15.15 -22.45
C SER A 9 -11.99 -16.55 -21.98
N LEU A 10 -13.06 -17.13 -22.52
CA LEU A 10 -13.51 -18.50 -22.19
C LEU A 10 -12.44 -19.55 -22.47
N LEU A 11 -11.59 -19.34 -23.48
CA LEU A 11 -10.48 -20.23 -23.78
C LEU A 11 -9.50 -20.32 -22.60
N VAL A 12 -9.16 -19.18 -22.01
CA VAL A 12 -8.28 -19.09 -20.84
C VAL A 12 -8.96 -19.70 -19.61
N TYR A 13 -10.25 -19.45 -19.39
CA TYR A 13 -10.99 -20.06 -18.27
C TYR A 13 -11.01 -21.60 -18.36
N LYS A 14 -11.27 -22.15 -19.55
CA LYS A 14 -11.21 -23.60 -19.78
C LYS A 14 -9.78 -24.14 -19.57
N ALA A 15 -8.76 -23.39 -19.96
CA ALA A 15 -7.37 -23.78 -19.71
C ALA A 15 -7.03 -23.77 -18.21
N LEU A 16 -7.54 -22.83 -17.42
CA LEU A 16 -7.27 -22.78 -15.98
C LEU A 16 -8.14 -23.73 -15.14
N SER A 17 -9.25 -24.25 -15.69
CA SER A 17 -10.21 -25.08 -14.94
C SER A 17 -9.75 -26.52 -14.64
N ALA A 18 -8.51 -26.91 -14.93
CA ALA A 18 -8.00 -28.25 -14.61
C ALA A 18 -6.76 -28.20 -13.72
N GLU A 19 -6.81 -28.96 -12.63
CA GLU A 19 -5.75 -29.07 -11.62
C GLU A 19 -4.37 -29.36 -12.24
N THR A 20 -4.30 -30.33 -13.16
CA THR A 20 -3.04 -30.69 -13.85
C THR A 20 -2.41 -29.49 -14.57
N ARG A 21 -3.22 -28.60 -15.15
CA ARG A 21 -2.71 -27.41 -15.85
C ARG A 21 -2.22 -26.34 -14.88
N LEU A 22 -2.89 -26.18 -13.73
CA LEU A 22 -2.40 -25.29 -12.67
C LEU A 22 -1.04 -25.75 -12.14
N ILE A 23 -0.86 -27.06 -11.93
CA ILE A 23 0.43 -27.63 -11.50
C ILE A 23 1.52 -27.44 -12.56
N ILE A 24 1.19 -27.59 -13.86
CA ILE A 24 2.14 -27.33 -14.94
C ILE A 24 2.57 -25.86 -14.92
N LEU A 25 1.63 -24.91 -14.79
CA LEU A 25 1.95 -23.49 -14.73
C LEU A 25 2.85 -23.15 -13.54
N ASP A 26 2.56 -23.70 -12.36
CA ASP A 26 3.40 -23.52 -11.15
C ASP A 26 4.84 -24.03 -11.36
N LYS A 27 5.00 -25.19 -11.98
CA LYS A 27 6.32 -25.72 -12.33
C LYS A 27 7.07 -24.84 -13.33
N LEU A 28 6.36 -24.37 -14.36
CA LEU A 28 6.92 -23.47 -15.37
C LEU A 28 7.24 -22.07 -14.83
N ALA A 29 6.59 -21.65 -13.74
CA ALA A 29 6.92 -20.42 -13.01
C ALA A 29 8.31 -20.49 -12.36
N GLN A 30 8.75 -21.68 -11.97
CA GLN A 30 10.07 -21.86 -11.34
C GLN A 30 11.20 -21.88 -12.36
N LYS A 31 10.98 -22.56 -13.51
CA LYS A 31 11.91 -22.57 -14.64
C LYS A 31 11.24 -23.08 -15.92
N PRO A 32 11.76 -22.73 -17.11
CA PRO A 32 11.35 -23.37 -18.36
C PRO A 32 11.67 -24.86 -18.38
N GLN A 33 10.79 -25.68 -18.95
CA GLN A 33 10.92 -27.13 -18.95
C GLN A 33 10.37 -27.79 -20.23
N THR A 34 10.85 -28.99 -20.51
CA THR A 34 10.34 -29.86 -21.58
C THR A 34 9.14 -30.69 -21.14
N SER A 35 8.36 -31.19 -22.11
CA SER A 35 7.27 -32.14 -21.85
C SER A 35 7.71 -33.43 -21.14
N SER A 36 8.94 -33.90 -21.40
CA SER A 36 9.48 -35.10 -20.76
C SER A 36 9.80 -34.88 -19.27
N GLU A 37 10.37 -33.73 -18.92
CA GLU A 37 10.67 -33.39 -17.53
C GLU A 37 9.40 -33.21 -16.70
N LEU A 38 8.40 -32.51 -17.25
CA LEU A 38 7.09 -32.35 -16.62
C LEU A 38 6.41 -33.72 -16.41
N ALA A 39 6.44 -34.60 -17.42
CA ALA A 39 5.89 -35.95 -17.33
C ALA A 39 6.52 -36.77 -16.20
N GLN A 40 7.85 -36.75 -16.09
CA GLN A 40 8.57 -37.46 -15.03
C GLN A 40 8.23 -36.91 -13.64
N GLN A 41 8.24 -35.57 -13.48
CA GLN A 41 7.97 -34.95 -12.18
C GLN A 41 6.53 -35.12 -11.71
N MET A 42 5.58 -35.20 -12.64
CA MET A 42 4.15 -35.34 -12.34
C MET A 42 3.68 -36.80 -12.34
N ASN A 43 4.58 -37.75 -12.64
CA ASN A 43 4.25 -39.18 -12.82
C ASN A 43 3.10 -39.40 -13.81
N LEU A 44 3.13 -38.68 -14.94
CA LEU A 44 2.14 -38.75 -16.01
C LEU A 44 2.81 -39.13 -17.33
N SER A 45 2.03 -39.68 -18.27
CA SER A 45 2.57 -39.99 -19.59
C SER A 45 2.88 -38.70 -20.37
N LYS A 46 3.92 -38.74 -21.21
CA LYS A 46 4.28 -37.61 -22.08
C LYS A 46 3.12 -37.19 -23.00
N ALA A 47 2.28 -38.13 -23.42
CA ALA A 47 1.10 -37.84 -24.23
C ALA A 47 0.05 -37.01 -23.46
N ILE A 48 -0.18 -37.34 -22.18
CA ILE A 48 -1.08 -36.57 -21.31
C ILE A 48 -0.54 -35.15 -21.12
N ILE A 49 0.74 -35.01 -20.76
CA ILE A 49 1.36 -33.69 -20.58
C ILE A 49 1.32 -32.87 -21.87
N SER A 50 1.61 -33.47 -23.02
CA SER A 50 1.58 -32.77 -24.32
C SER A 50 0.19 -32.23 -24.64
N ARG A 51 -0.87 -32.97 -24.29
CA ARG A 51 -2.25 -32.50 -24.45
C ARG A 51 -2.56 -31.31 -23.54
N HIS A 52 -2.07 -31.30 -22.30
CA HIS A 52 -2.25 -30.16 -21.39
C HIS A 52 -1.47 -28.93 -21.86
N LEU A 53 -0.22 -29.11 -22.28
CA LEU A 53 0.62 -28.04 -22.82
C LEU A 53 -0.02 -27.38 -24.05
N LYS A 54 -0.58 -28.18 -24.97
CA LYS A 54 -1.29 -27.64 -26.14
C LYS A 54 -2.45 -26.72 -25.75
N VAL A 55 -3.25 -27.09 -24.76
CA VAL A 55 -4.38 -26.26 -24.29
C VAL A 55 -3.87 -24.96 -23.63
N LEU A 56 -2.78 -25.04 -22.86
CA LEU A 56 -2.16 -23.86 -22.24
C LEU A 56 -1.53 -22.91 -23.28
N GLU A 57 -0.92 -23.47 -24.33
CA GLU A 57 -0.33 -22.74 -25.45
C GLU A 57 -1.42 -22.06 -26.30
N GLU A 58 -2.51 -22.76 -26.62
CA GLU A 58 -3.69 -22.20 -27.30
C GLU A 58 -4.29 -21.02 -26.51
N ALA A 59 -4.28 -21.11 -25.18
CA ALA A 59 -4.71 -20.04 -24.28
C ALA A 59 -3.66 -18.93 -24.06
N SER A 60 -2.51 -18.98 -24.74
CA SER A 60 -1.41 -18.01 -24.61
C SER A 60 -0.89 -17.84 -23.17
N LEU A 61 -1.04 -18.87 -22.34
CA LEU A 61 -0.52 -18.89 -20.97
C LEU A 61 0.95 -19.33 -20.91
N ILE A 62 1.36 -20.11 -21.92
CA ILE A 62 2.73 -20.57 -22.12
C ILE A 62 3.13 -20.39 -23.58
N SER A 63 4.44 -20.35 -23.82
CA SER A 63 5.04 -20.30 -25.15
C SER A 63 6.25 -21.22 -25.23
N LEU A 64 6.68 -21.52 -26.44
CA LEU A 64 7.98 -22.13 -26.68
C LEU A 64 9.08 -21.07 -26.57
N LEU A 65 10.15 -21.38 -25.86
CA LEU A 65 11.36 -20.56 -25.93
C LEU A 65 12.04 -20.77 -27.27
N GLU A 66 12.28 -19.67 -27.98
CA GLU A 66 13.18 -19.67 -29.13
C GLU A 66 14.62 -19.76 -28.61
N LEU A 67 15.21 -20.96 -28.70
CA LEU A 67 16.62 -21.16 -28.36
C LEU A 67 17.47 -20.64 -29.52
N SER A 68 18.09 -19.47 -29.35
CA SER A 68 19.08 -18.96 -30.29
C SER A 68 20.42 -19.72 -30.15
N GLU A 69 20.84 -20.34 -31.25
CA GLU A 69 22.21 -20.61 -31.73
C GLU A 69 23.24 -21.45 -30.93
N VAL A 70 22.91 -22.16 -29.84
CA VAL A 70 23.94 -23.00 -29.14
C VAL A 70 23.56 -24.46 -28.84
N GLU A 71 22.36 -24.93 -29.18
CA GLU A 71 22.02 -26.36 -29.05
C GLU A 71 21.70 -27.00 -30.41
N GLU A 72 22.56 -27.92 -30.84
CA GLU A 72 22.52 -28.65 -32.13
C GLU A 72 21.27 -29.54 -32.36
N ASP A 73 20.25 -29.49 -31.49
CA ASP A 73 19.04 -30.31 -31.63
C ASP A 73 17.76 -29.46 -31.55
N ASN A 74 17.41 -28.84 -32.68
CA ASN A 74 16.15 -28.13 -32.98
C ASN A 74 14.85 -28.93 -32.72
N ARG A 75 14.92 -30.12 -32.11
CA ARG A 75 13.79 -30.99 -31.79
C ARG A 75 13.32 -30.89 -30.32
N LYS A 76 14.06 -30.22 -29.44
CA LYS A 76 13.67 -30.06 -28.03
C LYS A 76 12.80 -28.83 -27.82
N LYS A 77 11.50 -29.05 -27.70
CA LYS A 77 10.52 -28.02 -27.31
C LYS A 77 10.60 -27.73 -25.80
N ILE A 78 11.08 -26.54 -25.45
CA ILE A 78 11.10 -26.01 -24.07
C ILE A 78 9.96 -25.01 -23.92
N TYR A 79 9.13 -25.18 -22.90
CA TYR A 79 7.99 -24.32 -22.61
C TYR A 79 8.33 -23.38 -21.45
N SER A 80 7.79 -22.15 -21.49
CA SER A 80 7.90 -21.12 -20.44
C SER A 80 6.57 -20.41 -20.25
N LEU A 81 6.35 -19.79 -19.08
CA LEU A 81 5.20 -18.90 -18.87
C LEU A 81 5.28 -17.70 -19.81
N SER A 82 4.12 -17.28 -20.34
CA SER A 82 3.96 -16.07 -21.14
C SER A 82 3.29 -14.93 -20.37
N VAL A 83 2.69 -15.23 -19.21
CA VAL A 83 1.99 -14.27 -18.36
C VAL A 83 2.34 -14.50 -16.89
N ASP A 84 2.47 -13.43 -16.12
CA ASP A 84 2.70 -13.43 -14.68
C ASP A 84 1.45 -13.01 -13.87
N LYS A 85 0.52 -12.29 -14.52
CA LYS A 85 -0.73 -11.80 -13.93
C LYS A 85 -1.92 -11.94 -14.88
N ILE A 86 -3.07 -12.37 -14.34
CA ILE A 86 -4.36 -12.37 -15.03
C ILE A 86 -5.37 -11.56 -14.20
N GLU A 87 -6.04 -10.59 -14.81
CA GLU A 87 -7.15 -9.84 -14.22
C GLU A 87 -8.45 -10.18 -14.95
N ILE A 88 -9.54 -10.38 -14.20
CA ILE A 88 -10.86 -10.69 -14.76
C ILE A 88 -11.81 -9.53 -14.47
N HIS A 89 -12.25 -8.85 -15.52
CA HIS A 89 -13.20 -7.76 -15.46
C HIS A 89 -14.62 -8.25 -15.69
N PHE A 90 -15.46 -8.09 -14.67
CA PHE A 90 -16.89 -8.31 -14.80
C PHE A 90 -17.53 -7.04 -15.40
N PRO A 91 -18.48 -7.17 -16.35
CA PRO A 91 -19.07 -6.02 -17.05
C PRO A 91 -19.91 -5.13 -16.14
N GLN A 92 -20.43 -5.68 -15.04
CA GLN A 92 -21.11 -4.93 -13.99
C GLN A 92 -20.27 -4.98 -12.71
N GLN A 93 -19.83 -3.81 -12.27
CA GLN A 93 -19.27 -3.68 -10.93
C GLN A 93 -20.42 -3.58 -9.93
N ILE A 94 -20.51 -4.56 -9.03
CA ILE A 94 -21.56 -4.61 -7.98
C ILE A 94 -21.43 -3.41 -7.02
N TYR A 95 -20.22 -2.91 -6.86
CA TYR A 95 -19.91 -1.69 -6.14
C TYR A 95 -19.25 -0.74 -7.14
N LEU A 96 -19.93 0.35 -7.48
CA LEU A 96 -19.27 1.44 -8.17
C LEU A 96 -18.23 2.02 -7.21
N PRO A 97 -16.95 2.14 -7.62
CA PRO A 97 -15.97 2.81 -6.79
C PRO A 97 -16.43 4.24 -6.55
N TYR A 98 -16.22 4.75 -5.32
CA TYR A 98 -16.45 6.16 -5.06
C TYR A 98 -15.65 7.00 -6.07
N LYS A 99 -16.26 8.09 -6.55
CA LYS A 99 -15.51 9.13 -7.24
C LYS A 99 -14.47 9.68 -6.27
N LYS A 100 -13.20 9.34 -6.48
CA LYS A 100 -12.10 9.68 -5.59
C LYS A 100 -11.53 11.06 -5.93
N LYS A 101 -11.41 11.93 -4.93
CA LYS A 101 -10.61 13.16 -4.95
C LYS A 101 -9.53 13.00 -3.88
N SER A 102 -8.27 13.23 -4.23
CA SER A 102 -7.13 12.98 -3.33
C SER A 102 -6.16 14.15 -3.33
N HIS A 103 -5.63 14.45 -2.15
CA HIS A 103 -4.61 15.46 -1.91
C HIS A 103 -3.53 14.88 -1.01
N GLU A 104 -2.30 15.34 -1.22
CA GLU A 104 -1.15 15.03 -0.38
C GLU A 104 -0.60 16.33 0.20
N ILE A 105 -0.19 16.30 1.47
CA ILE A 105 0.38 17.44 2.17
C ILE A 105 1.67 17.03 2.86
N ALA A 106 2.72 17.84 2.69
CA ALA A 106 3.97 17.62 3.37
C ALA A 106 3.86 17.99 4.85
N LEU A 107 4.58 17.29 5.73
CA LEU A 107 4.55 17.52 7.18
C LEU A 107 4.90 18.97 7.55
N GLY A 108 5.76 19.61 6.77
CA GLY A 108 6.17 21.00 6.97
C GLY A 108 5.08 22.04 6.80
N TYR A 109 3.94 21.71 6.20
CA TYR A 109 2.92 22.66 5.70
C TYR A 109 1.80 22.91 6.71
N PHE A 110 2.00 22.61 7.99
CA PHE A 110 1.02 22.96 9.03
C PHE A 110 0.71 24.47 9.02
N SER A 111 -0.57 24.79 9.19
CA SER A 111 -1.12 26.16 9.26
C SER A 111 -0.95 26.76 10.65
N ASP A 112 -1.16 25.96 11.67
CA ASP A 112 -1.03 26.33 13.07
C ASP A 112 -0.39 25.19 13.87
N PHE A 113 0.19 25.53 15.02
CA PHE A 113 0.79 24.57 15.92
C PHE A 113 0.93 25.13 17.34
N SER A 114 0.84 24.24 18.32
CA SER A 114 1.29 24.50 19.68
C SER A 114 1.98 23.24 20.15
N VAL A 115 3.30 23.29 20.36
CA VAL A 115 4.09 22.09 20.68
C VAL A 115 4.97 22.33 21.90
N GLN A 116 5.28 21.25 22.63
CA GLN A 116 6.21 21.27 23.76
C GLN A 116 7.43 20.36 23.50
N PRO A 117 8.61 20.70 24.03
CA PRO A 117 9.77 19.81 24.05
C PRO A 117 9.51 18.49 24.81
N SER A 118 10.09 17.36 24.43
CA SER A 118 11.04 17.19 23.33
C SER A 118 10.37 17.28 21.96
N CYS A 119 10.88 18.16 21.09
CA CYS A 119 10.27 18.51 19.80
C CYS A 119 11.31 18.76 18.71
N GLY A 120 10.88 18.73 17.45
CA GLY A 120 11.73 19.10 16.32
C GLY A 120 11.20 18.60 14.98
N LEU A 121 12.00 18.93 13.96
CA LEU A 121 11.74 18.62 12.56
C LEU A 121 13.02 18.07 11.93
N ALA A 122 12.89 17.17 10.96
CA ALA A 122 14.00 16.74 10.12
C ALA A 122 13.55 16.58 8.65
N SER A 123 14.46 16.95 7.76
CA SER A 123 14.41 16.68 6.32
C SER A 123 15.07 15.33 6.02
N PRO A 124 15.04 14.82 4.79
CA PRO A 124 15.81 13.65 4.40
C PRO A 124 17.33 13.81 4.55
N GLU A 125 17.86 15.04 4.65
CA GLU A 125 19.29 15.33 4.67
C GLU A 125 19.82 15.74 6.04
N LYS A 126 18.99 16.36 6.88
CA LYS A 126 19.42 16.92 8.18
C LYS A 126 18.26 17.22 9.12
N VAL A 127 18.59 17.43 10.39
CA VAL A 127 17.70 18.11 11.36
C VAL A 127 17.46 19.55 10.88
N ILE A 128 16.20 19.97 10.93
CA ILE A 128 15.80 21.35 10.61
C ILE A 128 15.86 22.16 11.91
N GLY A 129 16.67 23.23 11.89
CA GLY A 129 16.86 24.09 13.06
C GLY A 129 17.59 23.36 14.19
N LYS A 130 17.15 23.60 15.42
CA LYS A 130 17.73 23.01 16.64
C LYS A 130 16.70 22.07 17.29
N MET A 131 17.17 20.90 17.75
CA MET A 131 16.35 20.00 18.55
C MET A 131 15.85 20.69 19.82
N ASP A 132 14.61 20.38 20.19
CA ASP A 132 13.92 20.91 21.37
C ASP A 132 13.78 22.44 21.39
N ASP A 133 13.84 23.07 20.21
CA ASP A 133 13.67 24.51 20.02
C ASP A 133 12.43 24.78 19.16
N LEU A 134 11.45 25.49 19.74
CA LEU A 134 10.19 25.84 19.08
C LEU A 134 10.40 26.69 17.82
N ARG A 135 11.50 27.43 17.74
CA ARG A 135 11.82 28.26 16.58
C ARG A 135 12.03 27.44 15.31
N SER A 136 12.33 26.15 15.43
CA SER A 136 12.43 25.23 14.30
C SER A 136 11.10 25.10 13.54
N PHE A 137 9.95 25.22 14.22
CA PHE A 137 8.61 25.12 13.64
C PHE A 137 8.18 26.38 12.86
N VAL A 138 8.91 27.49 12.99
CA VAL A 138 8.72 28.71 12.19
C VAL A 138 9.89 28.97 11.23
N SER A 139 10.83 28.02 11.11
CA SER A 139 11.92 28.10 10.15
C SER A 139 11.37 28.03 8.71
N ASN A 140 11.97 28.78 7.79
CA ASN A 140 11.64 28.66 6.36
C ASN A 140 11.92 27.25 5.84
N GLU A 141 12.93 26.56 6.38
CA GLU A 141 13.28 25.18 6.02
C GLU A 141 12.28 24.14 6.52
N ARG A 142 11.27 24.53 7.33
CA ARG A 142 10.25 23.60 7.83
C ARG A 142 9.51 22.89 6.69
N VAL A 143 9.39 23.54 5.54
CA VAL A 143 8.69 23.03 4.35
C VAL A 143 9.29 21.73 3.81
N ASP A 144 10.57 21.47 4.10
CA ASP A 144 11.29 20.27 3.69
C ASP A 144 11.19 19.13 4.73
N ALA A 145 10.39 19.30 5.78
CA ALA A 145 10.25 18.30 6.84
C ALA A 145 9.63 17.00 6.31
N SER A 146 10.33 15.89 6.57
CA SER A 146 9.86 14.50 6.37
C SER A 146 9.73 13.73 7.69
N LEU A 147 10.10 14.35 8.82
CA LEU A 147 9.85 13.86 10.17
C LEU A 147 9.50 15.06 11.07
N LEU A 148 8.46 14.89 11.89
CA LEU A 148 8.00 15.87 12.87
C LEU A 148 7.72 15.17 14.19
N TRP A 149 8.18 15.75 15.30
CA TRP A 149 7.92 15.20 16.63
C TRP A 149 7.74 16.30 17.68
N PHE A 150 6.94 15.99 18.70
CA PHE A 150 6.76 16.79 19.90
C PHE A 150 6.23 15.90 21.04
N SER A 151 6.33 16.35 22.29
CA SER A 151 5.89 15.58 23.45
C SER A 151 4.41 15.81 23.80
N ASP A 152 3.94 17.05 23.61
CA ASP A 152 2.60 17.49 23.92
C ASP A 152 2.19 18.63 22.98
N GLY A 153 0.88 18.71 22.69
CA GLY A 153 0.29 19.74 21.86
C GLY A 153 -0.29 19.23 20.54
N TYR A 154 -0.25 20.06 19.50
CA TYR A 154 -0.85 19.77 18.20
C TYR A 154 -0.12 20.44 17.03
N VAL A 155 -0.38 19.90 15.84
CA VAL A 155 -0.16 20.55 14.55
C VAL A 155 -1.45 20.49 13.76
N GLU A 156 -1.80 21.58 13.10
CA GLU A 156 -3.01 21.73 12.30
C GLU A 156 -2.66 21.84 10.81
N TYR A 157 -3.47 21.21 9.96
CA TYR A 157 -3.35 21.30 8.52
C TYR A 157 -4.67 21.77 7.92
N ILE A 158 -4.59 22.74 7.01
CA ILE A 158 -5.72 23.22 6.20
C ILE A 158 -5.49 22.79 4.77
N PHE A 159 -6.49 22.17 4.16
CA PHE A 159 -6.47 21.79 2.75
C PHE A 159 -7.68 22.37 2.02
N PRO A 160 -7.55 22.67 0.72
CA PRO A 160 -8.70 23.05 -0.10
C PRO A 160 -9.73 21.93 -0.10
N ASN A 161 -10.98 22.25 0.23
CA ASN A 161 -12.08 21.33 0.14
C ASN A 161 -12.40 21.07 -1.35
N PRO A 162 -12.17 19.86 -1.88
CA PRO A 162 -12.34 19.63 -3.30
C PRO A 162 -13.79 19.30 -3.66
N LEU A 163 -14.73 19.27 -2.71
CA LEU A 163 -16.13 18.90 -2.95
C LEU A 163 -16.85 20.02 -3.71
N GLU A 164 -17.57 19.63 -4.76
CA GLU A 164 -18.51 20.53 -5.45
C GLU A 164 -19.86 20.52 -4.73
N ALA A 165 -20.70 21.53 -4.95
CA ALA A 165 -22.03 21.61 -4.33
C ALA A 165 -22.94 20.40 -4.62
N SER A 166 -22.70 19.67 -5.71
CA SER A 166 -23.44 18.45 -6.07
C SER A 166 -22.85 17.17 -5.49
N ASP A 167 -21.63 17.20 -4.95
CA ASP A 167 -20.97 16.01 -4.43
C ASP A 167 -21.56 15.64 -3.06
N GLN A 168 -21.78 14.33 -2.86
CA GLN A 168 -22.15 13.77 -1.55
C GLN A 168 -20.96 12.98 -1.02
N PRO A 169 -20.30 13.44 0.07
CA PRO A 169 -19.20 12.70 0.66
C PRO A 169 -19.73 11.42 1.31
N GLU A 170 -19.20 10.28 0.88
CA GLU A 170 -19.53 8.95 1.42
C GLU A 170 -18.41 8.38 2.31
N LEU A 171 -17.17 8.83 2.07
CA LEU A 171 -15.98 8.39 2.79
C LEU A 171 -14.90 9.47 2.78
N LEU A 172 -14.38 9.81 3.96
CA LEU A 172 -13.11 10.51 4.14
C LEU A 172 -12.08 9.50 4.64
N ASP A 173 -10.95 9.37 3.94
CA ASP A 173 -9.85 8.46 4.27
C ASP A 173 -8.55 9.28 4.38
N ILE A 174 -7.95 9.28 5.58
CA ILE A 174 -6.70 9.97 5.88
C ILE A 174 -5.65 8.91 6.20
N SER A 175 -4.59 8.89 5.41
CA SER A 175 -3.45 7.99 5.57
C SER A 175 -2.25 8.75 6.10
N LEU A 176 -1.65 8.27 7.18
CA LEU A 176 -0.49 8.90 7.80
C LEU A 176 0.33 7.90 8.63
N GLU A 177 1.63 8.18 8.77
CA GLU A 177 2.54 7.38 9.61
C GLU A 177 2.67 8.00 10.99
N LEU A 178 2.42 7.21 12.05
CA LEU A 178 2.38 7.69 13.44
C LEU A 178 3.14 6.76 14.39
N SER A 179 3.76 7.33 15.41
CA SER A 179 4.35 6.64 16.55
C SER A 179 4.21 7.50 17.81
N SER A 180 4.58 6.97 18.98
CA SER A 180 4.72 7.82 20.16
C SER A 180 6.02 8.61 20.12
N LYS A 181 6.24 9.51 21.08
CA LYS A 181 7.50 10.25 21.22
C LYS A 181 8.18 9.94 22.55
N PHE A 182 9.45 9.50 22.47
CA PHE A 182 10.39 9.40 23.59
C PHE A 182 11.71 10.10 23.23
N PRO A 183 12.50 10.63 24.20
CA PRO A 183 13.77 11.34 23.93
C PRO A 183 14.84 10.54 23.15
N VAL A 184 14.67 9.23 22.99
CA VAL A 184 15.50 8.36 22.13
C VAL A 184 14.57 7.35 21.47
N SER A 185 14.38 6.21 22.12
CA SER A 185 13.39 5.21 21.77
C SER A 185 12.91 4.42 22.99
N ASN A 186 11.66 4.02 22.93
CA ASN A 186 11.00 3.12 23.83
C ASN A 186 9.80 2.52 23.10
N ASN A 187 9.92 1.24 22.76
CA ASN A 187 8.88 0.49 22.05
C ASN A 187 7.64 0.22 22.92
N ASN A 188 7.69 0.54 24.22
CA ASN A 188 6.59 0.43 25.17
C ASN A 188 6.36 1.78 25.87
N TRP A 189 5.95 2.77 25.08
CA TRP A 189 5.63 4.11 25.55
C TRP A 189 4.28 4.52 24.94
N PRO A 190 3.16 4.14 25.58
CA PRO A 190 1.85 4.44 25.04
C PRO A 190 1.62 5.95 25.02
N SER A 191 1.08 6.45 23.92
CA SER A 191 0.73 7.87 23.79
C SER A 191 -0.55 8.04 22.99
N ASP A 192 -1.47 8.83 23.56
CA ASP A 192 -2.75 9.11 22.95
C ASP A 192 -2.59 10.17 21.86
N ILE A 193 -3.06 9.84 20.65
CA ILE A 193 -3.10 10.73 19.50
C ILE A 193 -4.57 10.95 19.18
N SER A 194 -5.03 12.18 19.36
CA SER A 194 -6.42 12.56 19.10
C SER A 194 -6.53 13.27 17.75
N PHE A 195 -7.53 12.91 16.98
CA PHE A 195 -7.80 13.48 15.66
C PHE A 195 -8.97 14.45 15.75
N TYR A 196 -8.82 15.61 15.11
CA TYR A 196 -9.85 16.63 15.00
C TYR A 196 -10.03 16.99 13.52
N ILE A 197 -11.28 17.18 13.11
CA ILE A 197 -11.64 17.67 11.78
C ILE A 197 -12.68 18.76 11.96
N ASN A 198 -12.40 19.98 11.49
CA ASN A 198 -13.26 21.16 11.68
C ASN A 198 -13.69 21.32 13.15
N ASP A 199 -12.72 21.28 14.07
CA ASP A 199 -12.90 21.34 15.53
C ASP A 199 -13.68 20.18 16.18
N VAL A 200 -14.12 19.19 15.40
CA VAL A 200 -14.81 18.01 15.91
C VAL A 200 -13.79 16.92 16.22
N LYS A 201 -13.73 16.47 17.48
CA LYS A 201 -12.92 15.32 17.88
C LYS A 201 -13.51 14.04 17.29
N VAL A 202 -12.84 13.46 16.30
CA VAL A 202 -13.34 12.25 15.60
C VAL A 202 -12.89 10.95 16.26
N GLY A 203 -11.82 10.99 17.05
CA GLY A 203 -11.36 9.81 17.80
C GLY A 203 -10.02 10.02 18.47
N THR A 204 -9.63 9.04 19.29
CA THR A 204 -8.30 8.94 19.90
C THR A 204 -7.76 7.54 19.64
N TRP A 205 -6.54 7.46 19.12
CA TRP A 205 -5.80 6.23 18.97
C TRP A 205 -4.56 6.27 19.85
N THR A 206 -4.29 5.18 20.57
CA THR A 206 -3.08 5.08 21.41
C THR A 206 -1.98 4.37 20.63
N ALA A 207 -0.91 5.12 20.31
CA ALA A 207 0.33 4.55 19.79
C ALA A 207 0.98 3.67 20.87
N LYS A 208 1.62 2.56 20.50
CA LYS A 208 2.23 1.63 21.49
C LYS A 208 3.64 2.03 21.90
N GLY A 209 4.38 2.73 21.03
CA GLY A 209 5.78 3.05 21.25
C GLY A 209 6.38 3.88 20.11
N ASN A 210 7.67 4.23 20.27
CA ASN A 210 8.46 4.92 19.26
C ASN A 210 9.62 4.02 18.81
N TYR A 211 9.49 3.48 17.60
CA TYR A 211 10.13 2.24 17.23
C TYR A 211 11.57 2.44 16.74
N SER A 212 12.53 1.77 17.38
CA SER A 212 13.94 1.75 16.94
C SER A 212 14.60 0.36 17.03
N ASP A 213 13.80 -0.69 17.11
CA ASP A 213 14.26 -2.08 17.18
C ASP A 213 14.94 -2.55 15.90
N VAL A 214 14.55 -1.98 14.77
CA VAL A 214 15.15 -2.26 13.46
C VAL A 214 15.39 -0.97 12.71
N ARG A 215 16.39 -0.99 11.83
CA ARG A 215 16.66 0.13 10.91
C ARG A 215 15.47 0.30 9.97
N GLY A 216 14.93 1.53 9.93
CA GLY A 216 13.80 1.84 9.06
C GLY A 216 14.23 1.83 7.60
N ARG A 217 13.39 1.26 6.74
CA ARG A 217 13.68 1.10 5.31
C ARG A 217 13.87 2.43 4.58
N LEU A 218 13.15 3.46 5.01
CA LEU A 218 13.16 4.80 4.42
C LEU A 218 13.98 5.80 5.25
N THR A 219 14.65 5.33 6.31
CA THR A 219 15.39 6.19 7.23
C THR A 219 16.79 6.48 6.68
N PRO A 220 17.17 7.75 6.45
CA PRO A 220 18.48 8.11 5.90
C PRO A 220 19.65 7.72 6.81
N ASP A 221 20.80 7.36 6.22
CA ASP A 221 22.03 6.90 6.91
C ASP A 221 22.51 7.82 8.02
N TRP A 222 22.33 9.13 7.88
CA TRP A 222 22.76 10.11 8.89
C TRP A 222 21.87 10.13 10.14
N TRP A 223 20.61 9.67 10.06
CA TRP A 223 19.71 9.63 11.20
C TRP A 223 20.14 8.52 12.15
N ASP A 224 20.52 8.87 13.37
CA ASP A 224 21.07 7.92 14.34
C ASP A 224 20.07 6.79 14.65
N SER A 225 20.56 5.55 14.65
CA SER A 225 19.73 4.35 14.82
C SER A 225 19.08 4.24 16.20
N ARG A 226 19.54 5.02 17.19
CA ARG A 226 18.95 5.09 18.52
C ARG A 226 17.63 5.85 18.54
N PHE A 227 17.40 6.76 17.59
CA PHE A 227 16.13 7.48 17.50
C PHE A 227 15.02 6.62 16.86
N SER A 228 13.77 7.10 16.89
CA SER A 228 12.68 6.47 16.14
C SER A 228 13.07 6.31 14.68
N GLN A 229 12.92 5.10 14.17
CA GLN A 229 13.27 4.70 12.80
C GLN A 229 12.04 4.62 11.91
N TYR A 230 10.88 4.27 12.47
CA TYR A 230 9.63 4.18 11.74
C TYR A 230 8.42 4.45 12.66
N GLY A 231 7.25 4.59 12.05
CA GLY A 231 5.95 4.59 12.68
C GLY A 231 5.02 3.56 12.03
N MET A 232 3.79 3.51 12.51
CA MET A 232 2.73 2.69 11.95
C MET A 232 1.99 3.50 10.89
N LEU A 233 1.86 2.97 9.69
CA LEU A 233 0.92 3.50 8.71
C LEU A 233 -0.50 3.25 9.23
N LYS A 234 -1.26 4.33 9.43
CA LYS A 234 -2.63 4.31 9.94
C LYS A 234 -3.58 4.87 8.88
N HIS A 235 -4.76 4.28 8.79
CA HIS A 235 -5.86 4.74 7.96
C HIS A 235 -7.03 5.16 8.85
N LEU A 236 -7.19 6.47 9.03
CA LEU A 236 -8.35 7.04 9.71
C LEU A 236 -9.47 7.22 8.69
N ARG A 237 -10.59 6.51 8.90
CA ARG A 237 -11.73 6.51 7.99
C ARG A 237 -12.98 7.03 8.69
N ILE A 238 -13.62 8.01 8.08
CA ILE A 238 -14.91 8.54 8.52
C ILE A 238 -15.92 8.30 7.40
N ASN A 239 -16.97 7.55 7.70
CA ASN A 239 -18.04 7.22 6.77
C ASN A 239 -19.38 7.80 7.26
N THR A 240 -20.49 7.41 6.65
CA THR A 240 -21.85 7.87 7.01
C THR A 240 -22.37 7.32 8.35
N LYS A 241 -21.66 6.39 8.99
CA LYS A 241 -22.05 5.72 10.23
C LYS A 241 -21.11 6.02 11.39
N ASP A 242 -19.80 5.99 11.17
CA ASP A 242 -18.80 6.09 12.24
C ASP A 242 -17.42 6.56 11.76
N THR A 243 -16.52 6.72 12.74
CA THR A 243 -15.09 6.93 12.56
C THR A 243 -14.34 5.71 13.06
N GLY A 244 -13.43 5.18 12.24
CA GLY A 244 -12.56 4.07 12.60
C GLY A 244 -11.12 4.25 12.16
N ILE A 245 -10.22 3.46 12.72
CA ILE A 245 -8.82 3.39 12.35
C ILE A 245 -8.42 1.94 12.07
N ASP A 246 -7.92 1.66 10.88
CA ASP A 246 -7.55 0.31 10.41
C ASP A 246 -8.66 -0.76 10.59
N GLY A 247 -9.92 -0.35 10.48
CA GLY A 247 -11.09 -1.24 10.60
C GLY A 247 -11.65 -1.38 12.02
N GLU A 248 -11.01 -0.79 13.04
CA GLU A 248 -11.54 -0.72 14.40
C GLU A 248 -12.28 0.61 14.60
N GLN A 249 -13.49 0.56 15.19
CA GLN A 249 -14.27 1.76 15.47
C GLN A 249 -13.61 2.56 16.60
N LEU A 250 -13.40 3.87 16.37
CA LEU A 250 -12.91 4.81 17.38
C LEU A 250 -14.03 5.62 18.02
N SER A 251 -15.04 6.01 17.24
CA SER A 251 -16.19 6.76 17.73
C SER A 251 -17.39 6.65 16.78
N ILE A 252 -18.55 7.11 17.23
CA ILE A 252 -19.79 7.21 16.42
C ILE A 252 -19.85 8.48 15.53
N ILE A 253 -18.82 9.34 15.61
CA ILE A 253 -18.77 10.57 14.81
C ILE A 253 -18.67 10.18 13.34
N ASN A 254 -19.49 10.80 12.49
CA ASN A 254 -19.62 10.47 11.08
C ASN A 254 -19.50 11.73 10.21
N LEU A 255 -19.57 11.58 8.89
CA LEU A 255 -19.38 12.68 7.93
C LEU A 255 -20.36 13.85 8.13
N SER A 256 -21.58 13.60 8.62
CA SER A 256 -22.56 14.67 8.84
C SER A 256 -22.18 15.60 9.98
N ASP A 257 -21.39 15.11 10.94
CA ASP A 257 -20.89 15.91 12.07
C ASP A 257 -19.78 16.89 11.66
N LEU A 258 -19.05 16.58 10.57
CA LEU A 258 -17.83 17.27 10.16
C LEU A 258 -18.05 18.57 9.38
N LYS A 259 -19.31 18.90 9.04
CA LYS A 259 -19.68 20.15 8.35
C LYS A 259 -18.93 20.40 7.01
N LEU A 260 -18.58 19.34 6.27
CA LEU A 260 -17.74 19.41 5.07
C LEU A 260 -18.32 20.22 3.90
N GLN A 261 -19.60 20.60 3.91
CA GLN A 261 -20.23 21.35 2.81
C GLN A 261 -20.23 22.87 3.02
N HIS A 262 -19.76 23.35 4.18
CA HIS A 262 -19.78 24.78 4.56
C HIS A 262 -18.38 25.33 4.86
N SER A 263 -17.34 24.58 4.52
CA SER A 263 -15.93 24.84 4.85
C SER A 263 -15.07 24.94 3.60
#